data_AF-A0A537DW62-F1
#
_entry.id   AF-A0A537DW62-F1
#
_cell.length_a   1.000
_cell.length_b   1.000
_cell.length_c   1.000
_cell.angle_alpha   90.00
_cell.angle_beta   90.00
_cell.angle_gamma   90.00
#
_symmetry.space_group_name_H-M   'P 1'
#
loop_
_entity.id
_entity.type
_entity.pdbx_description
1 polymer ?
#
loop_
_entity_poly.entity_id
_entity_poly.type
_entity_poly.pdbx_seq_one_letter_code
_entity_poly.pdbx_strand_id
1 'polypeptide(L)'
;STATGTVTVATPVVATFTSSPAHPIIVGTVTFTSTVTGGTTPYVYAWTFGDGGTSAVANPTHAYATAGTFTVTLTVTDSSTPTQSSTATNTVTVASAVVPNFTASPASPTIGQTVTFTSTVTGGTTPYTYAWTFGDGGTSNVANPTHAYAAAGTFTVTLTVTDSSTPTQSATVSHTVTVSSGLSVDFTSSPAHPIIGGTVTFTSIVAGGTSPFSYSWTFGDGGTSTVANPTHAYATSGNFTVTLTVTDSSTPAQSKTATHFVVVASAVTANFTSSPARRHHTLHLRLDLW
;
A
#
# COMPACT_ATOMS: atom_id res chain seq x y z
N SER A 1 -95.23 13.66 7.30
CA SER A 1 -94.05 12.80 7.11
C SER A 1 -92.82 13.67 7.27
N THR A 2 -92.18 13.63 8.44
CA THR A 2 -90.94 14.36 8.70
C THR A 2 -89.80 13.46 8.25
N ALA A 3 -89.18 13.80 7.11
CA ALA A 3 -87.98 13.10 6.65
C ALA A 3 -86.80 13.53 7.53
N THR A 4 -86.36 12.66 8.44
CA THR A 4 -85.11 12.83 9.17
C THR A 4 -83.96 12.43 8.25
N GLY A 5 -83.34 13.41 7.60
CA GLY A 5 -82.07 13.21 6.90
C GLY A 5 -80.93 13.15 7.91
N THR A 6 -80.21 12.04 7.97
CA THR A 6 -78.96 11.95 8.73
C THR A 6 -77.85 12.63 7.93
N VAL A 7 -77.32 13.74 8.43
CA VAL A 7 -76.09 14.35 7.89
C VAL A 7 -74.91 13.56 8.42
N THR A 8 -74.26 12.78 7.57
CA THR A 8 -72.98 12.13 7.88
C THR A 8 -71.87 13.12 7.60
N VAL A 9 -71.20 13.61 8.65
CA VAL A 9 -70.01 14.46 8.50
C VAL A 9 -68.84 13.54 8.18
N ALA A 10 -68.31 13.63 6.96
CA ALA A 10 -67.12 12.89 6.57
C ALA A 10 -65.92 13.35 7.41
N THR A 11 -65.15 12.41 7.93
CA THR A 11 -63.91 12.72 8.64
C THR A 11 -62.90 13.30 7.66
N PRO A 12 -62.15 14.36 8.01
CA PRO A 12 -61.15 14.94 7.12
C PRO A 12 -60.05 13.93 6.82
N VAL A 13 -59.50 13.97 5.59
CA VAL A 13 -58.34 13.16 5.23
C VAL A 13 -57.10 13.67 5.97
N VAL A 14 -56.34 12.74 6.56
CA VAL A 14 -55.08 13.01 7.25
C VAL A 14 -54.04 12.05 6.73
N ALA A 15 -52.96 12.58 6.15
CA ALA A 15 -51.82 11.81 5.67
C ALA A 15 -50.61 12.02 6.59
N THR A 16 -49.87 10.94 6.84
CA THR A 16 -48.54 10.96 7.43
C THR A 16 -47.66 9.95 6.71
N PHE A 17 -46.35 9.98 6.93
CA PHE A 17 -45.47 8.95 6.42
C PHE A 17 -44.23 8.74 7.29
N THR A 18 -43.61 7.58 7.10
CA THR A 18 -42.29 7.25 7.63
C THR A 18 -41.33 6.92 6.50
N SER A 19 -40.03 7.04 6.76
CA SER A 19 -38.95 6.65 5.85
C SER A 19 -38.04 5.63 6.52
N SER A 20 -37.47 4.71 5.72
CA SER A 20 -36.48 3.74 6.17
C SER A 20 -35.44 3.49 5.08
N PRO A 21 -34.14 3.42 5.39
CA PRO A 21 -33.55 3.60 6.71
C PRO A 21 -33.64 5.06 7.20
N ALA A 22 -33.56 5.28 8.52
CA ALA A 22 -33.56 6.63 9.11
C ALA A 22 -32.33 7.46 8.71
N HIS A 23 -31.25 6.78 8.33
CA HIS A 23 -29.95 7.37 8.00
C HIS A 23 -29.42 6.77 6.70
N PRO A 24 -29.97 7.16 5.55
CA PRO A 24 -29.50 6.68 4.26
C PRO A 24 -28.13 7.26 3.90
N ILE A 25 -27.37 6.49 3.14
CA ILE A 25 -26.12 6.90 2.52
C ILE A 25 -26.40 7.12 1.02
N ILE A 26 -25.64 8.01 0.37
CA ILE A 26 -25.73 8.23 -1.08
C ILE A 26 -25.84 6.92 -1.86
N VAL A 27 -26.64 6.94 -2.93
CA VAL A 27 -26.94 5.77 -3.79
C VAL A 27 -27.71 4.64 -3.07
N GLY A 28 -27.95 4.74 -1.76
CA GLY A 28 -28.85 3.89 -1.01
C GLY A 28 -30.32 4.20 -1.31
N THR A 29 -31.16 3.15 -1.31
CA THR A 29 -32.60 3.28 -1.50
C THR A 29 -33.32 3.58 -0.17
N VAL A 30 -34.14 4.62 -0.16
CA VAL A 30 -35.07 4.97 0.93
C VAL A 30 -36.46 4.50 0.56
N THR A 31 -37.08 3.72 1.43
CA THR A 31 -38.48 3.31 1.31
C THR A 31 -39.36 4.24 2.11
N PHE A 32 -40.42 4.76 1.49
CA PHE A 32 -41.42 5.60 2.15
C PHE A 32 -42.71 4.82 2.35
N THR A 33 -43.26 4.89 3.56
CA THR A 33 -44.53 4.24 3.92
C THR A 33 -45.55 5.31 4.28
N SER A 34 -46.59 5.47 3.47
CA SER A 34 -47.69 6.39 3.77
C SER A 34 -48.71 5.76 4.71
N THR A 35 -49.32 6.59 5.54
CA THR A 35 -50.48 6.24 6.37
C THR A 35 -51.54 7.29 6.15
N VAL A 36 -52.76 6.86 5.82
CA VAL A 36 -53.90 7.75 5.55
C VAL A 36 -55.05 7.35 6.47
N THR A 37 -55.64 8.34 7.15
CA THR A 37 -56.84 8.16 7.99
C THR A 37 -57.91 9.19 7.62
N GLY A 38 -59.18 8.86 7.85
CA GLY A 38 -60.32 9.68 7.41
C GLY A 38 -60.47 9.75 5.89
N GLY A 39 -61.30 10.66 5.39
CA GLY A 39 -61.54 10.86 3.95
C GLY A 39 -62.35 9.77 3.26
N THR A 40 -62.50 9.90 1.94
CA THR A 40 -63.20 8.93 1.07
C THR A 40 -62.24 8.27 0.08
N THR A 41 -62.23 6.93 0.04
CA THR A 41 -61.45 6.15 -0.93
C THR A 41 -62.11 6.14 -2.32
N PRO A 42 -61.34 6.05 -3.42
CA PRO A 42 -59.89 5.86 -3.49
C PRO A 42 -59.07 7.14 -3.26
N TYR A 43 -57.81 6.98 -2.83
CA TYR A 43 -56.85 8.07 -2.65
C TYR A 43 -55.91 8.22 -3.85
N VAL A 44 -55.52 9.46 -4.14
CA VAL A 44 -54.44 9.80 -5.08
C VAL A 44 -53.24 10.31 -4.30
N TYR A 45 -52.06 9.77 -4.59
CA TYR A 45 -50.80 10.12 -3.90
C TYR A 45 -49.92 10.95 -4.81
N ALA A 46 -49.26 11.96 -4.24
CA ALA A 46 -48.23 12.75 -4.90
C ALA A 46 -47.06 12.97 -3.95
N TRP A 47 -45.88 12.50 -4.36
CA TRP A 47 -44.64 12.63 -3.62
C TRP A 47 -43.68 13.59 -4.33
N THR A 48 -42.97 14.40 -3.54
CA THR A 48 -41.77 15.12 -3.98
C THR A 48 -40.64 14.83 -3.01
N PHE A 49 -39.48 14.41 -3.49
CA PHE A 49 -38.39 13.94 -2.61
C PHE A 49 -37.37 15.02 -2.22
N GLY A 50 -37.54 16.25 -2.72
CA GLY A 50 -36.68 17.39 -2.39
C GLY A 50 -35.43 17.54 -3.27
N ASP A 51 -35.15 16.58 -4.14
CA ASP A 51 -34.04 16.57 -5.10
C ASP A 51 -34.50 16.64 -6.57
N GLY A 52 -35.79 16.94 -6.78
CA GLY A 52 -36.44 16.95 -8.09
C GLY A 52 -37.14 15.63 -8.45
N GLY A 53 -36.91 14.54 -7.71
CA GLY A 53 -37.64 13.28 -7.88
C GLY A 53 -39.11 13.37 -7.41
N THR A 54 -39.98 12.61 -8.06
CA THR A 54 -41.42 12.52 -7.73
C THR A 54 -41.96 11.09 -7.83
N SER A 55 -43.11 10.83 -7.21
CA SER A 55 -43.83 9.55 -7.37
C SER A 55 -45.33 9.71 -7.15
N ALA A 56 -46.13 8.86 -7.79
CA ALA A 56 -47.58 8.76 -7.59
C ALA A 56 -48.01 7.46 -6.90
N VAL A 57 -47.06 6.61 -6.50
CA VAL A 57 -47.32 5.34 -5.81
C VAL A 57 -47.51 5.59 -4.32
N ALA A 58 -48.38 4.82 -3.66
CA ALA A 58 -48.67 4.99 -2.23
C ALA A 58 -47.43 4.84 -1.33
N ASN A 59 -46.58 3.85 -1.62
CA ASN A 59 -45.36 3.55 -0.84
C ASN A 59 -44.15 3.47 -1.79
N PRO A 60 -43.59 4.60 -2.23
CA PRO A 60 -42.51 4.61 -3.19
C PRO A 60 -41.17 4.29 -2.55
N THR A 61 -40.21 3.95 -3.41
CA THR A 61 -38.79 3.97 -3.07
C THR A 61 -38.10 5.09 -3.86
N HIS A 62 -37.05 5.68 -3.28
CA HIS A 62 -36.25 6.71 -3.93
C HIS A 62 -34.79 6.61 -3.54
N ALA A 63 -33.88 6.95 -4.45
CA ALA A 63 -32.43 6.95 -4.19
C ALA A 63 -31.86 8.34 -4.44
N TYR A 64 -31.09 8.84 -3.48
CA TYR A 64 -30.48 10.16 -3.54
C TYR A 64 -29.05 10.07 -4.08
N ALA A 65 -28.76 10.82 -5.15
CA ALA A 65 -27.45 10.83 -5.79
C ALA A 65 -26.40 11.66 -5.03
N THR A 66 -26.82 12.62 -4.22
CA THR A 66 -25.95 13.52 -3.47
C THR A 66 -26.25 13.47 -1.97
N ALA A 67 -25.23 13.71 -1.16
CA ALA A 67 -25.41 13.89 0.27
C ALA A 67 -26.07 15.24 0.54
N GLY A 68 -26.92 15.30 1.57
CA GLY A 68 -27.66 16.51 1.91
C GLY A 68 -28.92 16.22 2.72
N THR A 69 -29.61 17.28 3.13
CA THR A 69 -30.93 17.18 3.76
C THR A 69 -31.99 17.54 2.74
N PHE A 70 -32.90 16.60 2.50
CA PHE A 70 -33.97 16.75 1.53
C PHE A 70 -35.32 16.80 2.23
N THR A 71 -36.15 17.78 1.88
CA THR A 71 -37.53 17.85 2.37
C THR A 71 -38.42 16.99 1.49
N VAL A 72 -38.95 15.92 2.07
CA VAL A 72 -39.91 15.02 1.41
C VAL A 72 -41.32 15.47 1.74
N THR A 73 -42.14 15.58 0.71
CA THR A 73 -43.55 15.97 0.83
C THR A 73 -44.42 14.86 0.28
N LEU A 74 -45.41 14.44 1.06
CA LEU A 74 -46.52 13.60 0.64
C LEU A 74 -47.78 14.46 0.61
N THR A 75 -48.45 14.52 -0.53
CA THR A 75 -49.82 15.03 -0.63
C THR A 75 -50.75 13.88 -1.00
N VAL A 76 -51.82 13.70 -0.23
CA VAL A 76 -52.88 12.72 -0.48
C VAL A 76 -54.17 13.47 -0.73
N THR A 77 -54.84 13.16 -1.84
CA THR A 77 -56.16 13.68 -2.20
C THR A 77 -57.18 12.56 -2.15
N ASP A 78 -58.31 12.79 -1.49
CA ASP A 78 -59.41 11.83 -1.40
C ASP A 78 -60.42 11.99 -2.56
N SER A 79 -61.37 11.07 -2.68
CA SER A 79 -62.38 11.09 -3.76
C SER A 79 -63.72 11.69 -3.32
N SER A 80 -63.76 12.47 -2.25
CA SER A 80 -65.00 13.09 -1.78
C SER A 80 -65.45 14.23 -2.70
N THR A 81 -66.69 14.71 -2.54
CA THR A 81 -67.22 15.88 -3.26
C THR A 81 -67.80 16.88 -2.27
N PRO A 82 -67.11 18.02 -2.01
CA PRO A 82 -65.83 18.44 -2.60
C PRO A 82 -64.65 17.57 -2.11
N THR A 83 -63.63 17.38 -2.95
CA THR A 83 -62.42 16.61 -2.60
C THR A 83 -61.64 17.28 -1.48
N GLN A 84 -61.04 16.50 -0.61
CA GLN A 84 -60.15 16.97 0.44
C GLN A 84 -58.71 16.50 0.19
N SER A 85 -57.74 17.27 0.68
CA SER A 85 -56.32 16.93 0.58
C SER A 85 -55.60 17.13 1.90
N SER A 86 -54.64 16.25 2.19
CA SER A 86 -53.73 16.37 3.32
C SER A 86 -52.29 16.33 2.84
N THR A 87 -51.45 17.20 3.39
CA THR A 87 -50.02 17.26 3.10
C THR A 87 -49.22 16.99 4.36
N ALA A 88 -48.26 16.07 4.26
CA ALA A 88 -47.26 15.79 5.28
C ALA A 88 -45.87 16.10 4.73
N THR A 89 -45.00 16.63 5.58
CA THR A 89 -43.59 16.88 5.27
C THR A 89 -42.69 16.26 6.32
N ASN A 90 -41.56 15.72 5.88
CA ASN A 90 -40.48 15.24 6.75
C ASN A 90 -39.14 15.44 6.06
N THR A 91 -38.04 15.53 6.81
CA THR A 91 -36.71 15.62 6.24
C THR A 91 -36.02 14.26 6.19
N VAL A 92 -35.26 14.02 5.13
CA VAL A 92 -34.36 12.87 5.00
C VAL A 92 -32.94 13.42 4.86
N THR A 93 -32.07 13.08 5.80
CA THR A 93 -30.65 13.45 5.76
C THR A 93 -29.85 12.29 5.21
N VAL A 94 -29.28 12.48 4.02
CA VAL A 94 -28.45 11.51 3.30
C VAL A 94 -26.99 11.84 3.57
N ALA A 95 -26.26 10.90 4.16
CA ALA A 95 -24.84 11.05 4.43
C ALA A 95 -23.98 10.64 3.22
N SER A 96 -22.80 11.23 3.10
CA SER A 96 -21.77 10.70 2.18
C SER A 96 -21.14 9.44 2.78
N ALA A 97 -20.77 8.49 1.91
CA ALA A 97 -20.05 7.30 2.33
C ALA A 97 -18.63 7.65 2.82
N VAL A 98 -18.17 7.04 3.90
CA VAL A 98 -16.77 7.16 4.32
C VAL A 98 -15.88 6.33 3.39
N VAL A 99 -14.83 6.96 2.83
CA VAL A 99 -13.91 6.35 1.87
C VAL A 99 -12.47 6.63 2.33
N PRO A 100 -11.82 5.66 3.00
CA PRO A 100 -10.43 5.76 3.40
C PRO A 100 -9.48 5.37 2.27
N ASN A 101 -8.29 5.95 2.31
CA ASN A 101 -7.14 5.60 1.48
C ASN A 101 -5.86 5.86 2.28
N PHE A 102 -4.71 5.37 1.83
CA PHE A 102 -3.43 5.70 2.42
C PHE A 102 -2.24 5.51 1.47
N THR A 103 -1.14 6.16 1.81
CA THR A 103 0.17 5.94 1.18
C THR A 103 1.20 5.45 2.21
N ALA A 104 2.27 4.81 1.72
CA ALA A 104 3.39 4.35 2.52
C ALA A 104 4.69 4.96 1.97
N SER A 105 5.58 5.41 2.85
CA SER A 105 6.89 5.95 2.48
C SER A 105 7.99 5.44 3.43
N PRO A 106 9.08 4.85 2.92
CA PRO A 106 9.33 4.59 1.50
C PRO A 106 8.42 3.51 0.94
N ALA A 107 8.20 3.51 -0.38
CA ALA A 107 7.34 2.52 -1.05
C ALA A 107 7.97 1.10 -1.07
N SER A 108 9.30 1.04 -1.05
CA SER A 108 10.09 -0.20 -1.07
C SER A 108 11.10 -0.19 0.09
N PRO A 109 10.65 -0.39 1.34
CA PRO A 109 11.53 -0.45 2.48
C PRO A 109 12.42 -1.69 2.48
N THR A 110 13.52 -1.62 3.23
CA THR A 110 14.34 -2.79 3.59
C THR A 110 14.01 -3.25 5.02
N ILE A 111 14.42 -4.46 5.38
CA ILE A 111 14.26 -4.98 6.76
C ILE A 111 14.75 -3.94 7.79
N GLY A 112 13.92 -3.67 8.79
CA GLY A 112 14.21 -2.76 9.90
C GLY A 112 14.07 -1.27 9.56
N GLN A 113 13.79 -0.91 8.30
CA GLN A 113 13.55 0.47 7.92
C GLN A 113 12.16 0.92 8.37
N THR A 114 12.08 2.09 9.00
CA THR A 114 10.81 2.71 9.38
C THR A 114 10.05 3.17 8.16
N VAL A 115 8.81 2.70 8.03
CA VAL A 115 7.82 3.12 7.04
C VAL A 115 6.82 4.05 7.70
N THR A 116 6.57 5.20 7.11
CA THR A 116 5.52 6.13 7.51
C THR A 116 4.28 5.92 6.65
N PHE A 117 3.13 5.74 7.30
CA PHE A 117 1.83 5.63 6.64
C PHE A 117 1.06 6.95 6.79
N THR A 118 0.53 7.44 5.68
CA THR A 118 -0.29 8.66 5.66
C THR A 118 -1.70 8.32 5.22
N SER A 119 -2.68 8.47 6.11
CA SER A 119 -4.08 8.24 5.80
C SER A 119 -4.71 9.45 5.11
N THR A 120 -5.66 9.18 4.23
CA THR A 120 -6.58 10.17 3.66
C THR A 120 -7.99 9.61 3.75
N VAL A 121 -8.94 10.45 4.15
CA VAL A 121 -10.35 10.05 4.32
C VAL A 121 -11.22 11.07 3.60
N THR A 122 -12.16 10.59 2.79
CA THR A 122 -13.16 11.41 2.11
C THR A 122 -14.57 10.93 2.46
N GLY A 123 -15.55 11.84 2.42
CA GLY A 123 -16.92 11.57 2.84
C GLY A 123 -17.04 11.21 4.34
N GLY A 124 -18.20 10.70 4.76
CA GLY A 124 -18.49 10.41 6.17
C GLY A 124 -18.62 11.67 7.05
N THR A 125 -18.65 11.46 8.37
CA THR A 125 -18.75 12.52 9.39
C THR A 125 -17.55 12.50 10.34
N THR A 126 -16.88 13.65 10.50
CA THR A 126 -15.77 13.81 11.45
C THR A 126 -16.26 13.97 12.90
N PRO A 127 -15.50 13.53 13.92
CA PRO A 127 -14.13 12.97 13.84
C PRO A 127 -14.08 11.49 13.42
N TYR A 128 -12.95 11.07 12.86
CA TYR A 128 -12.70 9.67 12.49
C TYR A 128 -11.89 8.92 13.55
N THR A 129 -12.12 7.62 13.63
CA THR A 129 -11.25 6.66 14.33
C THR A 129 -10.58 5.73 13.33
N TYR A 130 -9.34 5.31 13.65
CA TYR A 130 -8.48 4.55 12.73
C TYR A 130 -8.12 3.22 13.38
N ALA A 131 -8.05 2.16 12.57
CA ALA A 131 -7.51 0.87 12.95
C ALA A 131 -6.64 0.34 11.81
N TRP A 132 -5.37 0.10 12.11
CA TRP A 132 -4.36 -0.39 11.19
C TRP A 132 -3.96 -1.81 11.54
N THR A 133 -3.74 -2.63 10.52
CA THR A 133 -2.99 -3.88 10.61
C THR A 133 -1.90 -3.86 9.55
N PHE A 134 -0.67 -4.23 9.91
CA PHE A 134 0.47 -4.14 8.99
C PHE A 134 0.78 -5.46 8.26
N GLY A 135 0.03 -6.54 8.54
CA GLY A 135 0.19 -7.83 7.88
C GLY A 135 1.29 -8.73 8.45
N ASP A 136 2.08 -8.24 9.42
CA ASP A 136 3.10 -8.98 10.16
C ASP A 136 2.74 -9.20 11.65
N GLY A 137 1.49 -8.89 12.02
CA GLY A 137 0.99 -8.91 13.39
C GLY A 137 1.03 -7.55 14.09
N GLY A 138 1.69 -6.54 13.54
CA GLY A 138 1.66 -5.17 14.05
C GLY A 138 0.32 -4.47 13.82
N THR A 139 -0.05 -3.56 14.73
CA THR A 139 -1.30 -2.78 14.66
C THR A 139 -1.10 -1.34 15.13
N SER A 140 -1.99 -0.42 14.74
CA SER A 140 -2.04 0.95 15.27
C SER A 140 -3.45 1.53 15.23
N ASN A 141 -3.72 2.52 16.08
CA ASN A 141 -4.98 3.28 16.11
C ASN A 141 -4.79 4.78 15.83
N VAL A 142 -3.57 5.20 15.50
CA VAL A 142 -3.25 6.59 15.16
C VAL A 142 -3.52 6.82 13.67
N ALA A 143 -3.91 8.05 13.29
CA ALA A 143 -4.23 8.38 11.90
C ALA A 143 -3.04 8.13 10.93
N ASN A 144 -1.83 8.51 11.32
CA ASN A 144 -0.63 8.40 10.50
C ASN A 144 0.48 7.68 11.29
N PRO A 145 0.45 6.34 11.36
CA PRO A 145 1.42 5.59 12.14
C PRO A 145 2.75 5.41 11.39
N THR A 146 3.77 5.02 12.14
CA THR A 146 4.99 4.43 11.59
C THR A 146 5.09 2.97 11.98
N HIS A 147 5.74 2.15 11.14
CA HIS A 147 5.98 0.74 11.40
C HIS A 147 7.29 0.28 10.74
N ALA A 148 7.97 -0.70 11.33
CA ALA A 148 9.19 -1.29 10.77
C ALA A 148 9.08 -2.81 10.75
N TYR A 149 9.35 -3.41 9.58
CA TYR A 149 9.21 -4.86 9.38
C TYR A 149 10.50 -5.59 9.72
N ALA A 150 10.41 -6.66 10.51
CA ALA A 150 11.55 -7.45 10.95
C ALA A 150 12.02 -8.50 9.93
N ALA A 151 11.20 -8.79 8.91
CA ALA A 151 11.49 -9.79 7.88
C ALA A 151 11.23 -9.22 6.48
N ALA A 152 11.96 -9.72 5.49
CA ALA A 152 11.67 -9.45 4.09
C ALA A 152 10.42 -10.22 3.66
N GLY A 153 9.65 -9.64 2.75
CA GLY A 153 8.41 -10.21 2.27
C GLY A 153 7.43 -9.16 1.78
N THR A 154 6.27 -9.60 1.29
CA THR A 154 5.16 -8.72 0.94
C THR A 154 4.11 -8.79 2.03
N PHE A 155 3.76 -7.64 2.59
CA PHE A 155 2.81 -7.50 3.69
C PHE A 155 1.58 -6.72 3.23
N THR A 156 0.39 -7.23 3.55
CA THR A 156 -0.88 -6.55 3.28
C THR A 156 -1.20 -5.62 4.45
N VAL A 157 -1.07 -4.31 4.22
CA VAL A 157 -1.44 -3.27 5.16
C VAL A 157 -2.91 -2.93 4.96
N THR A 158 -3.68 -2.92 6.04
CA THR A 158 -5.11 -2.62 6.02
C THR A 158 -5.41 -1.47 6.97
N LEU A 159 -6.13 -0.47 6.46
CA LEU A 159 -6.68 0.64 7.20
C LEU A 159 -8.21 0.52 7.23
N THR A 160 -8.78 0.44 8.42
CA THR A 160 -10.21 0.62 8.67
C THR A 160 -10.43 1.99 9.30
N VAL A 161 -11.37 2.75 8.73
CA VAL A 161 -11.79 4.05 9.28
C VAL A 161 -13.26 3.98 9.64
N THR A 162 -13.58 4.46 10.85
CA THR A 162 -14.96 4.61 11.33
C THR A 162 -15.25 6.08 11.58
N ASP A 163 -16.34 6.57 11.03
CA ASP A 163 -16.82 7.94 11.18
C ASP A 163 -17.66 8.13 12.45
N SER A 164 -18.02 9.37 12.79
CA SER A 164 -18.81 9.69 13.98
C SER A 164 -20.30 9.90 13.70
N SER A 165 -20.80 9.43 12.56
CA SER A 165 -22.23 9.53 12.25
C SER A 165 -23.05 8.60 13.16
N THR A 166 -24.38 8.78 13.20
CA THR A 166 -25.28 7.91 13.97
C THR A 166 -26.35 7.36 13.02
N PRO A 167 -26.32 6.04 12.70
CA PRO A 167 -25.31 5.06 13.05
C PRO A 167 -23.96 5.38 12.39
N THR A 168 -22.87 4.94 13.02
CA THR A 168 -21.51 5.12 12.49
C THR A 168 -21.32 4.33 11.20
N GLN A 169 -20.56 4.90 10.27
CA GLN A 169 -20.12 4.21 9.06
C GLN A 169 -18.67 3.75 9.23
N SER A 170 -18.37 2.55 8.73
CA SER A 170 -17.00 2.03 8.67
C SER A 170 -16.67 1.57 7.26
N ALA A 171 -15.46 1.89 6.79
CA ALA A 171 -14.93 1.38 5.53
C ALA A 171 -13.48 0.95 5.71
N THR A 172 -13.03 0.05 4.84
CA THR A 172 -11.71 -0.57 4.90
C THR A 172 -11.03 -0.50 3.53
N VAL A 173 -9.73 -0.22 3.53
CA VAL A 173 -8.86 -0.21 2.36
C VAL A 173 -7.58 -0.99 2.67
N SER A 174 -7.05 -1.71 1.69
CA SER A 174 -5.81 -2.48 1.83
C SER A 174 -4.85 -2.21 0.67
N HIS A 175 -3.56 -2.08 0.99
CA HIS A 175 -2.46 -2.00 0.03
C HIS A 175 -1.32 -2.93 0.46
N THR A 176 -0.47 -3.34 -0.49
CA THR A 176 0.71 -4.16 -0.20
C THR A 176 1.96 -3.30 -0.04
N VAL A 177 2.78 -3.62 0.96
CA VAL A 177 4.15 -3.09 1.11
C VAL A 177 5.13 -4.25 0.92
N THR A 178 6.11 -4.09 0.03
CA THR A 178 7.14 -5.10 -0.21
C THR A 178 8.44 -4.68 0.46
N VAL A 179 8.90 -5.49 1.41
CA VAL A 179 10.11 -5.28 2.20
C VAL A 179 11.22 -6.17 1.63
N SER A 180 12.30 -5.56 1.15
CA SER A 180 13.48 -6.29 0.66
C SER A 180 14.44 -6.64 1.79
N SER A 181 15.25 -7.69 1.58
CA SER A 181 16.37 -7.96 2.48
C SER A 181 17.40 -6.83 2.42
N GLY A 182 18.10 -6.58 3.52
CA GLY A 182 19.19 -5.60 3.54
C GLY A 182 20.30 -5.97 2.56
N LEU A 183 21.04 -4.96 2.08
CA LEU A 183 22.18 -5.17 1.20
C LEU A 183 23.23 -6.05 1.89
N SER A 184 23.71 -7.07 1.18
CA SER A 184 24.82 -7.94 1.54
C SER A 184 25.79 -8.01 0.38
N VAL A 185 27.09 -7.94 0.71
CA VAL A 185 28.18 -7.83 -0.26
C VAL A 185 29.28 -8.77 0.13
N ASP A 186 29.78 -9.51 -0.85
CA ASP A 186 30.97 -10.33 -0.77
C ASP A 186 31.65 -10.39 -2.14
N PHE A 187 32.80 -11.05 -2.24
CA PHE A 187 33.41 -11.36 -3.54
C PHE A 187 34.35 -12.55 -3.48
N THR A 188 34.71 -13.04 -4.67
CA THR A 188 35.76 -14.06 -4.85
C THR A 188 36.84 -13.56 -5.80
N SER A 189 38.02 -14.17 -5.73
CA SER A 189 39.13 -13.90 -6.65
C SER A 189 39.70 -15.20 -7.24
N SER A 190 40.21 -15.12 -8.46
CA SER A 190 40.83 -16.25 -9.17
C SER A 190 42.00 -15.77 -10.02
N PRO A 191 43.14 -16.49 -10.08
CA PRO A 191 43.40 -17.76 -9.39
C PRO A 191 43.63 -17.59 -7.88
N ALA A 192 43.49 -18.67 -7.10
CA ALA A 192 43.70 -18.66 -5.64
C ALA A 192 45.15 -18.34 -5.22
N HIS A 193 46.11 -18.62 -6.11
CA HIS A 193 47.54 -18.36 -5.92
C HIS A 193 48.09 -17.60 -7.12
N PRO A 194 47.81 -16.28 -7.23
CA PRO A 194 48.37 -15.47 -8.29
C PRO A 194 49.87 -15.24 -8.10
N ILE A 195 50.55 -15.01 -9.20
CA ILE A 195 51.96 -14.60 -9.23
C ILE A 195 52.10 -13.17 -9.72
N ILE A 196 53.25 -12.54 -9.47
CA ILE A 196 53.57 -11.19 -9.99
C ILE A 196 53.29 -11.12 -11.49
N GLY A 197 52.58 -10.07 -11.91
CA GLY A 197 52.21 -9.80 -13.30
C GLY A 197 51.07 -10.68 -13.85
N GLY A 198 50.61 -11.68 -13.09
CA GLY A 198 49.45 -12.50 -13.45
C GLY A 198 48.13 -11.74 -13.28
N THR A 199 47.17 -11.99 -14.16
CA THR A 199 45.82 -11.43 -14.05
C THR A 199 45.01 -12.15 -12.99
N VAL A 200 44.44 -11.39 -12.07
CA VAL A 200 43.47 -11.81 -11.07
C VAL A 200 42.09 -11.31 -11.48
N THR A 201 41.12 -12.19 -11.61
CA THR A 201 39.71 -11.86 -11.85
C THR A 201 38.97 -11.80 -10.52
N PHE A 202 38.24 -10.72 -10.28
CA PHE A 202 37.37 -10.56 -9.12
C PHE A 202 35.91 -10.67 -9.55
N THR A 203 35.14 -11.47 -8.80
CA THR A 203 33.70 -11.65 -9.04
C THR A 203 32.94 -11.17 -7.81
N SER A 204 32.15 -10.10 -7.99
CA SER A 204 31.28 -9.56 -6.94
C SER A 204 30.11 -10.51 -6.67
N ILE A 205 29.71 -10.60 -5.40
CA ILE A 205 28.54 -11.33 -4.92
C ILE A 205 27.68 -10.33 -4.16
N VAL A 206 26.51 -10.00 -4.70
CA VAL A 206 25.58 -9.02 -4.10
C VAL A 206 24.23 -9.69 -3.90
N ALA A 207 23.65 -9.53 -2.71
CA ALA A 207 22.33 -10.03 -2.37
C ALA A 207 21.53 -8.96 -1.60
N GLY A 208 20.20 -8.96 -1.75
CA GLY A 208 19.33 -7.95 -1.15
C GLY A 208 19.56 -6.54 -1.72
N GLY A 209 19.10 -5.52 -0.98
CA GLY A 209 19.15 -4.12 -1.40
C GLY A 209 18.22 -3.80 -2.59
N THR A 210 18.35 -2.58 -3.11
CA THR A 210 17.56 -2.07 -4.24
C THR A 210 18.42 -1.76 -5.46
N SER A 211 18.11 -2.37 -6.61
CA SER A 211 18.82 -2.10 -7.88
C SER A 211 18.44 -0.75 -8.50
N PRO A 212 19.34 -0.07 -9.24
CA PRO A 212 20.68 -0.50 -9.63
C PRO A 212 21.75 -0.36 -8.53
N PHE A 213 22.85 -1.10 -8.67
CA PHE A 213 24.00 -1.05 -7.76
C PHE A 213 25.19 -0.30 -8.38
N SER A 214 25.99 0.34 -7.54
CA SER A 214 27.27 0.95 -7.89
C SER A 214 28.41 0.25 -7.13
N TYR A 215 29.55 0.07 -7.79
CA TYR A 215 30.69 -0.70 -7.27
C TYR A 215 31.91 0.20 -7.11
N SER A 216 32.69 -0.06 -6.07
CA SER A 216 33.99 0.57 -5.84
C SER A 216 34.96 -0.46 -5.27
N TRP A 217 36.05 -0.68 -5.99
CA TRP A 217 37.11 -1.60 -5.64
C TRP A 217 38.39 -0.86 -5.28
N THR A 218 39.06 -1.33 -4.25
CA THR A 218 40.48 -1.04 -4.00
C THR A 218 41.24 -2.35 -3.90
N PHE A 219 42.35 -2.47 -4.63
CA PHE A 219 43.10 -3.74 -4.73
C PHE A 219 44.22 -3.88 -3.69
N GLY A 220 44.44 -2.87 -2.86
CA GLY A 220 45.45 -2.86 -1.79
C GLY A 220 46.85 -2.42 -2.22
N ASP A 221 47.09 -2.21 -3.51
CA ASP A 221 48.35 -1.75 -4.11
C ASP A 221 48.24 -0.34 -4.73
N GLY A 222 47.13 0.36 -4.49
CA GLY A 222 46.80 1.65 -5.08
C GLY A 222 45.91 1.57 -6.33
N GLY A 223 45.72 0.38 -6.92
CA GLY A 223 44.76 0.17 -8.01
C GLY A 223 43.30 0.23 -7.54
N THR A 224 42.41 0.69 -8.43
CA THR A 224 40.97 0.80 -8.18
C THR A 224 40.13 0.40 -9.39
N SER A 225 38.85 0.11 -9.18
CA SER A 225 37.87 -0.12 -10.25
C SER A 225 36.45 0.19 -9.82
N THR A 226 35.58 0.52 -10.77
CA THR A 226 34.12 0.72 -10.55
C THR A 226 33.26 -0.29 -11.31
N VAL A 227 33.89 -1.23 -12.01
CA VAL A 227 33.19 -2.31 -12.72
C VAL A 227 32.79 -3.39 -11.72
N ALA A 228 31.63 -4.04 -11.94
CA ALA A 228 31.13 -5.08 -11.04
C ALA A 228 32.10 -6.26 -10.86
N ASN A 229 32.71 -6.73 -11.95
CA ASN A 229 33.64 -7.86 -11.96
C ASN A 229 34.95 -7.46 -12.67
N PRO A 230 35.88 -6.78 -11.98
CA PRO A 230 37.10 -6.30 -12.59
C PRO A 230 38.17 -7.39 -12.68
N THR A 231 39.20 -7.11 -13.47
CA THR A 231 40.48 -7.82 -13.44
C THR A 231 41.59 -6.87 -12.99
N HIS A 232 42.59 -7.37 -12.27
CA HIS A 232 43.75 -6.60 -11.83
C HIS A 232 45.02 -7.45 -11.87
N ALA A 233 46.19 -6.84 -11.99
CA ALA A 233 47.48 -7.52 -11.96
C ALA A 233 48.43 -6.80 -11.00
N TYR A 234 49.10 -7.57 -10.14
CA TYR A 234 49.98 -7.03 -9.10
C TYR A 234 51.43 -6.98 -9.56
N ALA A 235 52.08 -5.82 -9.38
CA ALA A 235 53.46 -5.60 -9.78
C ALA A 235 54.50 -6.14 -8.79
N THR A 236 54.10 -6.41 -7.54
CA THR A 236 54.97 -6.92 -6.47
C THR A 236 54.34 -8.14 -5.80
N SER A 237 55.18 -9.01 -5.25
CA SER A 237 54.73 -10.08 -4.37
C SER A 237 54.35 -9.50 -3.01
N GLY A 238 53.34 -10.06 -2.37
CA GLY A 238 52.89 -9.60 -1.06
C GLY A 238 51.48 -10.04 -0.74
N ASN A 239 50.98 -9.58 0.40
CA ASN A 239 49.59 -9.75 0.79
C ASN A 239 48.86 -8.42 0.59
N PHE A 240 47.84 -8.42 -0.27
CA PHE A 240 47.08 -7.23 -0.63
C PHE A 240 45.66 -7.31 -0.08
N THR A 241 45.26 -6.29 0.68
CA THR A 241 43.89 -6.14 1.18
C THR A 241 42.99 -5.62 0.08
N VAL A 242 42.15 -6.48 -0.48
CA VAL A 242 41.16 -6.11 -1.50
C VAL A 242 39.86 -5.75 -0.82
N THR A 243 39.29 -4.60 -1.18
CA THR A 243 38.04 -4.12 -0.63
C THR A 243 37.04 -3.85 -1.76
N LEU A 244 35.86 -4.45 -1.66
CA LEU A 244 34.70 -4.13 -2.50
C LEU A 244 33.69 -3.36 -1.66
N THR A 245 33.29 -2.18 -2.10
CA THR A 245 32.14 -1.45 -1.57
C THR A 245 31.05 -1.40 -2.64
N VAL A 246 29.83 -1.79 -2.27
CA VAL A 246 28.65 -1.69 -3.13
C VAL A 246 27.64 -0.77 -2.47
N THR A 247 27.06 0.13 -3.26
CA THR A 247 25.98 1.03 -2.83
C THR A 247 24.76 0.79 -3.71
N ASP A 248 23.61 0.60 -3.09
CA ASP A 248 22.32 0.38 -3.76
C ASP A 248 21.61 1.70 -4.09
N SER A 249 20.51 1.65 -4.84
CA SER A 249 19.75 2.85 -5.25
C SER A 249 18.56 3.18 -4.35
N SER A 250 18.50 2.60 -3.14
CA SER A 250 17.39 2.90 -2.22
C SER A 250 17.48 4.34 -1.69
N THR A 251 16.42 4.83 -1.05
CA THR A 251 16.40 6.15 -0.42
C THR A 251 15.95 6.02 1.03
N PRO A 252 16.85 6.24 2.01
CA PRO A 252 18.29 6.46 1.87
C PRO A 252 19.04 5.23 1.33
N ALA A 253 20.11 5.47 0.56
CA ALA A 253 20.91 4.42 -0.04
C ALA A 253 21.67 3.59 1.02
N GLN A 254 21.78 2.29 0.79
CA GLN A 254 22.59 1.40 1.62
C GLN A 254 23.96 1.21 0.99
N SER A 255 25.01 1.21 1.83
CA SER A 255 26.37 0.88 1.41
C SER A 255 26.94 -0.21 2.31
N LYS A 256 27.58 -1.20 1.69
CA LYS A 256 28.21 -2.33 2.37
C LYS A 256 29.56 -2.64 1.75
N THR A 257 30.46 -3.11 2.60
CA THR A 257 31.85 -3.37 2.24
C THR A 257 32.23 -4.80 2.60
N ALA A 258 32.90 -5.47 1.68
CA ALA A 258 33.55 -6.76 1.88
C ALA A 258 35.07 -6.59 1.71
N THR A 259 35.85 -7.32 2.51
CA THR A 259 37.31 -7.27 2.47
C THR A 259 37.89 -8.67 2.52
N HIS A 260 38.78 -8.98 1.57
CA HIS A 260 39.54 -10.24 1.52
C HIS A 260 41.02 -9.96 1.26
N PHE A 261 41.85 -10.97 1.50
CA PHE A 261 43.28 -10.93 1.21
C PHE A 261 43.60 -11.67 -0.09
N VAL A 262 44.46 -11.08 -0.92
CA VAL A 262 45.07 -11.75 -2.08
C VAL A 262 46.56 -11.86 -1.85
N VAL A 263 47.07 -13.09 -1.79
CA VAL A 263 48.49 -13.38 -1.59
C VAL A 263 49.14 -13.64 -2.95
N VAL A 264 50.00 -12.73 -3.37
CA VAL A 264 50.72 -12.80 -4.65
C VAL A 264 52.13 -13.31 -4.42
N ALA A 265 52.49 -14.41 -5.06
CA ALA A 265 53.82 -14.99 -4.98
C ALA A 265 54.76 -14.42 -6.06
N SER A 266 56.06 -14.44 -5.80
CA SER A 266 57.07 -14.16 -6.84
C SER A 266 57.03 -15.22 -7.94
N ALA A 267 57.34 -14.82 -9.17
CA ALA A 267 57.54 -15.79 -10.24
C ALA A 267 58.81 -16.63 -9.95
N VAL A 268 58.68 -17.96 -9.92
CA VAL A 268 59.83 -18.85 -9.81
C VAL A 268 60.58 -18.82 -11.14
N THR A 269 61.81 -18.30 -11.14
CA THR A 269 62.67 -18.34 -12.33
C THR A 269 63.59 -19.55 -12.21
N ALA A 270 63.32 -20.60 -12.97
CA ALA A 270 64.24 -21.74 -13.06
C ALA A 270 65.44 -21.36 -13.93
N ASN A 271 66.59 -21.12 -13.30
CA ASN A 271 67.84 -20.91 -14.01
C ASN A 271 68.52 -22.26 -14.28
N PHE A 272 68.55 -22.69 -15.54
CA PHE A 272 69.31 -23.86 -15.96
C PHE A 272 70.72 -23.42 -16.37
N THR A 273 71.72 -23.78 -15.58
CA THR A 273 73.12 -23.68 -16.02
C THR A 273 73.52 -25.01 -16.67
N SER A 274 73.71 -24.99 -17.99
CA SER A 274 74.38 -26.11 -18.66
C SER A 274 75.89 -25.88 -18.60
N SER A 275 76.61 -26.76 -17.90
CA SER A 275 78.07 -26.81 -17.96
C SER A 275 78.47 -27.55 -19.24
N PRO A 276 79.40 -27.03 -20.07
CA PRO A 276 79.83 -27.74 -21.25
C PRO A 276 80.48 -29.07 -20.85
N ALA A 277 79.90 -30.16 -21.34
CA ALA A 277 80.31 -31.51 -21.03
C ALA A 277 81.80 -31.75 -21.35
N ARG A 278 82.61 -32.07 -20.32
CA ARG A 278 83.73 -32.99 -20.55
C ARG A 278 83.14 -34.37 -20.81
N ARG A 279 83.56 -34.99 -21.90
CA ARG A 279 83.06 -36.29 -22.34
C ARG A 279 83.17 -37.31 -21.20
N HIS A 280 82.10 -38.09 -21.05
CA HIS A 280 81.88 -39.24 -20.17
C HIS A 280 81.35 -38.95 -18.74
N HIS A 281 80.17 -39.55 -18.50
CA HIS A 281 79.50 -39.90 -17.24
C HIS A 281 78.37 -39.03 -16.68
N THR A 282 77.22 -39.71 -16.58
CA THR A 282 76.07 -39.60 -15.67
C THR A 282 75.67 -38.21 -15.16
N LEU A 283 74.54 -37.72 -15.68
CA LEU A 283 73.84 -36.52 -15.23
C LEU A 283 73.34 -36.71 -13.78
N HIS A 284 73.89 -35.99 -12.81
CA HIS A 284 73.27 -35.82 -11.50
C HIS A 284 72.45 -34.53 -11.51
N LEU A 285 71.13 -34.64 -11.39
CA LEU A 285 70.27 -33.49 -11.11
C LEU A 285 70.49 -33.06 -9.66
N ARG A 286 70.89 -31.79 -9.44
CA ARG A 286 70.64 -31.10 -8.18
C ARG A 286 69.51 -30.10 -8.40
N LEU A 287 68.47 -30.25 -7.59
CA LEU A 287 67.39 -29.28 -7.44
C LEU A 287 67.72 -28.44 -6.21
N ASP A 288 68.30 -27.25 -6.41
CA ASP A 288 68.48 -26.29 -5.31
C ASP A 288 67.23 -25.40 -5.27
N LEU A 289 66.34 -25.68 -4.32
CA LEU A 289 65.23 -24.80 -3.94
C LEU A 289 65.79 -23.70 -3.04
N TRP A 290 65.71 -22.44 -3.48
CA TRP A 290 65.90 -21.25 -2.65
C TRP A 290 64.57 -20.55 -2.46
#